data_AF-A0A2M7RVG3-F1
#
_entry.id   AF-A0A2M7RVG3-F1
#
_cell.length_a   1.000
_cell.length_b   1.000
_cell.length_c   1.000
_cell.angle_alpha   90.00
_cell.angle_beta   90.00
_cell.angle_gamma   90.00
#
_symmetry.space_group_name_H-M   'P 1'
#
loop_
_entity.id
_entity.type
_entity.pdbx_description
1 polymer ?
#
loop_
_entity_poly.entity_id
_entity_poly.type
_entity_poly.pdbx_seq_one_letter_code
_entity_poly.pdbx_strand_id
1 'polypeptide(L)'
;MLNAHNFHIPVMGIGFTIDTPVKVAHYGISSVISLGDDGLAERMRAFYCKKYGFEYLEIDNDQEDYRAKRLTAYLNLINVIVQNNFEALKNESFSKGSNLTKYFEMLPELSSLKQAYQSMLDEKDATTQIKLQENLKKNMTLGDIDVNVMTKLDRDNYTKKGEQLPIEYNDAHAAVRGFAKSNLTSGIVLSAGLSPRLYSYLANFDCFFPDENEQLNKTIILKVSDYRSALIQGKFLAKKGIWVTEYRVESGLNCGGHAFATNGFLMGPILE
;
A
#
# COMPACT_ATOMS: atom_id res chain seq x y z
N MET A 1 -4.42 12.94 6.65
CA MET A 1 -4.58 11.97 7.76
C MET A 1 -3.41 12.13 8.72
N LEU A 2 -3.66 12.01 10.02
CA LEU A 2 -2.60 11.89 11.03
C LEU A 2 -2.16 10.42 11.05
N ASN A 3 -0.99 10.13 10.50
CA ASN A 3 -0.43 8.77 10.53
C ASN A 3 0.03 8.45 11.95
N ALA A 4 -0.18 7.21 12.41
CA ALA A 4 0.30 6.76 13.72
C ALA A 4 1.83 6.82 13.82
N HIS A 5 2.51 6.59 12.70
CA HIS A 5 3.97 6.56 12.59
C HIS A 5 4.47 7.60 11.59
N ASN A 6 5.72 8.02 11.79
CA ASN A 6 6.42 8.97 10.92
C ASN A 6 7.23 8.28 9.80
N PHE A 7 7.06 6.97 9.64
CA PHE A 7 7.72 6.16 8.63
C PHE A 7 6.71 5.22 7.96
N HIS A 8 7.10 4.67 6.82
CA HIS A 8 6.38 3.60 6.14
C HIS A 8 7.38 2.53 5.69
N ILE A 9 6.92 1.31 5.45
CA ILE A 9 7.74 0.26 4.85
C ILE A 9 7.62 0.37 3.33
N PRO A 10 8.69 0.74 2.60
CA PRO A 10 8.64 0.91 1.16
C PRO A 10 8.50 -0.45 0.47
N VAL A 11 8.20 -0.41 -0.83
CA VAL A 11 8.25 -1.61 -1.68
C VAL A 11 9.69 -2.15 -1.74
N MET A 12 9.88 -3.44 -1.45
CA MET A 12 11.19 -4.09 -1.54
C MET A 12 11.15 -5.21 -2.58
N GLY A 13 11.27 -4.83 -3.85
CA GLY A 13 11.13 -5.78 -4.96
C GLY A 13 9.71 -6.32 -5.11
N ILE A 14 9.57 -7.38 -5.90
CA ILE A 14 8.26 -7.90 -6.32
C ILE A 14 7.55 -8.69 -5.21
N GLY A 15 8.30 -9.38 -4.34
CA GLY A 15 7.73 -10.35 -3.41
C GLY A 15 7.98 -10.12 -1.92
N PHE A 16 9.04 -9.39 -1.51
CA PHE A 16 9.42 -9.36 -0.09
C PHE A 16 8.39 -8.69 0.81
N THR A 17 7.66 -7.69 0.30
CA THR A 17 6.65 -6.95 1.08
C THR A 17 5.23 -7.34 0.74
N ILE A 18 5.00 -8.43 -0.01
CA ILE A 18 3.67 -8.76 -0.52
C ILE A 18 2.65 -8.99 0.61
N ASP A 19 3.09 -9.51 1.75
CA ASP A 19 2.24 -9.81 2.91
C ASP A 19 2.57 -8.97 4.15
N THR A 20 3.46 -7.98 4.02
CA THR A 20 3.83 -7.08 5.12
C THR A 20 2.61 -6.44 5.79
N PRO A 21 1.58 -5.96 5.06
CA PRO A 21 0.39 -5.36 5.69
C PRO A 21 -0.29 -6.28 6.71
N VAL A 22 -0.38 -7.59 6.44
CA VAL A 22 -0.98 -8.57 7.37
C VAL A 22 -0.28 -8.56 8.72
N LYS A 23 1.04 -8.32 8.73
CA LYS A 23 1.91 -8.39 9.91
C LYS A 23 1.96 -7.10 10.70
N VAL A 24 1.82 -5.93 10.05
CA VAL A 24 2.12 -4.64 10.69
C VAL A 24 1.03 -3.58 10.59
N ALA A 25 0.06 -3.71 9.69
CA ALA A 25 -0.94 -2.65 9.49
C ALA A 25 -1.85 -2.45 10.71
N HIS A 26 -2.16 -3.51 11.46
CA HIS A 26 -2.89 -3.40 12.73
C HIS A 26 -2.12 -2.64 13.82
N TYR A 27 -0.80 -2.43 13.65
CA TYR A 27 0.03 -1.58 14.50
C TYR A 27 0.12 -0.12 14.03
N GLY A 28 -0.70 0.27 13.04
CA GLY A 28 -0.67 1.61 12.46
C GLY A 28 0.45 1.85 11.43
N ILE A 29 1.23 0.83 11.10
CA ILE A 29 2.41 0.95 10.22
C ILE A 29 1.99 0.75 8.76
N SER A 30 2.08 1.82 7.95
CA SER A 30 1.80 1.76 6.51
C SER A 30 2.89 0.98 5.76
N SER A 31 2.50 0.22 4.75
CA SER A 31 3.43 -0.57 3.94
C SER A 31 2.95 -0.75 2.50
N VAL A 32 3.89 -1.04 1.58
CA VAL A 32 3.61 -1.09 0.14
C VAL A 32 3.69 -2.51 -0.43
N ILE A 33 2.61 -2.94 -1.10
CA ILE A 33 2.54 -4.19 -1.89
C ILE A 33 2.96 -3.92 -3.35
N SER A 34 3.88 -4.69 -3.91
CA SER A 34 4.14 -4.66 -5.36
C SER A 34 3.04 -5.39 -6.13
N LEU A 35 2.50 -4.75 -7.18
CA LEU A 35 1.53 -5.36 -8.10
C LEU A 35 2.21 -5.97 -9.35
N GLY A 36 3.53 -6.14 -9.29
CA GLY A 36 4.34 -6.62 -10.41
C GLY A 36 4.12 -8.09 -10.79
N ASP A 37 3.64 -8.93 -9.88
CA ASP A 37 3.44 -10.38 -10.11
C ASP A 37 2.08 -10.83 -9.54
N ASP A 38 1.10 -10.99 -10.41
CA ASP A 38 -0.23 -11.48 -10.05
C ASP A 38 -0.24 -12.96 -9.71
N GLY A 39 0.68 -13.75 -10.26
CA GLY A 39 0.82 -15.17 -9.93
C GLY A 39 1.29 -15.36 -8.49
N LEU A 40 2.20 -14.51 -8.01
CA LEU A 40 2.57 -14.47 -6.60
C LEU A 40 1.40 -14.02 -5.72
N ALA A 41 0.67 -12.99 -6.13
CA ALA A 41 -0.54 -12.54 -5.42
C ALA A 41 -1.59 -13.66 -5.30
N GLU A 42 -1.82 -14.44 -6.35
CA GLU A 42 -2.75 -15.56 -6.36
C GLU A 42 -2.31 -16.71 -5.45
N ARG A 43 -1.01 -17.07 -5.45
CA ARG A 43 -0.46 -18.05 -4.50
C ARG A 43 -0.59 -17.59 -3.05
N MET A 44 -0.34 -16.32 -2.78
CA MET A 44 -0.50 -15.73 -1.45
C MET A 44 -1.98 -15.68 -1.04
N ARG A 45 -2.89 -15.40 -1.98
CA ARG A 45 -4.33 -15.46 -1.76
C ARG A 45 -4.77 -16.87 -1.34
N ALA A 46 -4.34 -17.90 -2.07
CA ALA A 46 -4.62 -19.30 -1.73
C ALA A 46 -4.12 -19.67 -0.32
N PHE A 47 -2.88 -19.27 0.02
CA PHE A 47 -2.30 -19.48 1.34
C PHE A 47 -3.13 -18.83 2.44
N TYR A 48 -3.49 -17.55 2.28
CA TYR A 48 -4.21 -16.80 3.29
C TYR A 48 -5.68 -17.21 3.41
N CYS A 49 -6.36 -17.54 2.31
CA CYS A 49 -7.69 -18.14 2.36
C CYS A 49 -7.67 -19.43 3.18
N LYS A 50 -6.72 -20.33 2.93
CA LYS A 50 -6.57 -21.56 3.71
C LYS A 50 -6.27 -21.28 5.19
N LYS A 51 -5.36 -20.35 5.48
CA LYS A 51 -4.94 -20.02 6.85
C LYS A 51 -6.08 -19.45 7.70
N TYR A 52 -6.95 -18.63 7.11
CA TYR A 52 -8.03 -17.94 7.83
C TYR A 52 -9.42 -18.54 7.58
N GLY A 53 -9.53 -19.62 6.79
CA GLY A 53 -10.79 -20.30 6.51
C GLY A 53 -11.72 -19.56 5.56
N PHE A 54 -11.18 -18.72 4.66
CA PHE A 54 -11.98 -18.07 3.62
C PHE A 54 -12.18 -19.00 2.42
N GLU A 55 -13.29 -18.82 1.71
CA GLU A 55 -13.52 -19.49 0.42
C GLU A 55 -12.42 -19.10 -0.58
N TYR A 56 -11.95 -20.10 -1.33
CA TYR A 56 -10.94 -19.93 -2.36
C TYR A 56 -11.39 -20.59 -3.66
N LEU A 57 -11.66 -19.77 -4.65
CA LEU A 57 -11.83 -20.16 -6.05
C LEU A 57 -10.65 -19.59 -6.83
N GLU A 58 -9.88 -20.45 -7.48
CA GLU A 58 -8.71 -20.04 -8.27
C GLU A 58 -9.13 -19.17 -9.44
N ILE A 59 -8.37 -18.10 -9.68
CA ILE A 59 -8.50 -17.29 -10.89
C ILE A 59 -7.42 -17.78 -11.84
N ASP A 60 -7.79 -18.63 -12.79
CA ASP A 60 -6.86 -19.23 -13.75
C ASP A 60 -6.44 -18.23 -14.85
N ASN A 61 -5.41 -18.58 -15.63
CA ASN A 61 -4.88 -17.73 -16.71
C ASN A 61 -5.80 -17.66 -17.94
N ASP A 62 -6.83 -18.51 -18.01
CA ASP A 62 -7.76 -18.59 -19.14
C ASP A 62 -8.94 -17.62 -18.99
N GLN A 63 -9.18 -17.14 -17.77
CA GLN A 63 -10.16 -16.12 -17.50
C GLN A 63 -9.78 -14.78 -18.14
N GLU A 64 -10.76 -14.13 -18.76
CA GLU A 64 -10.60 -12.76 -19.24
C GLU A 64 -10.23 -11.83 -18.07
N ASP A 65 -9.25 -10.95 -18.30
CA ASP A 65 -8.74 -9.99 -17.30
C ASP A 65 -8.25 -10.66 -15.99
N TYR A 66 -7.73 -11.90 -16.07
CA TYR A 66 -7.31 -12.67 -14.89
C TYR A 66 -6.32 -11.90 -14.01
N ARG A 67 -5.39 -11.15 -14.62
CA ARG A 67 -4.37 -10.39 -13.89
C ARG A 67 -4.99 -9.34 -12.98
N ALA A 68 -5.89 -8.51 -13.51
CA ALA A 68 -6.58 -7.50 -12.70
C ALA A 68 -7.47 -8.17 -11.64
N LYS A 69 -8.18 -9.25 -11.99
CA LYS A 69 -9.04 -10.01 -11.07
C LYS A 69 -8.25 -10.59 -9.89
N ARG A 70 -7.08 -11.21 -10.13
CA ARG A 70 -6.18 -11.74 -9.10
C ARG A 70 -5.73 -10.65 -8.14
N LEU A 71 -5.27 -9.52 -8.68
CA LEU A 71 -4.81 -8.39 -7.88
C LEU A 71 -5.95 -7.79 -7.05
N THR A 72 -7.14 -7.59 -7.64
CA THR A 72 -8.33 -7.14 -6.89
C THR A 72 -8.69 -8.10 -5.76
N ALA A 73 -8.79 -9.40 -6.06
CA ALA A 73 -9.17 -10.41 -5.08
C ALA A 73 -8.14 -10.51 -3.93
N TYR A 74 -6.85 -10.43 -4.26
CA TYR A 74 -5.78 -10.41 -3.27
C TYR A 74 -5.85 -9.18 -2.36
N LEU A 75 -5.94 -7.98 -2.94
CA LEU A 75 -6.01 -6.74 -2.17
C LEU A 75 -7.24 -6.69 -1.26
N ASN A 76 -8.38 -7.17 -1.74
CA ASN A 76 -9.60 -7.27 -0.94
C ASN A 76 -9.45 -8.26 0.23
N LEU A 77 -8.83 -9.43 -0.01
CA LEU A 77 -8.55 -10.39 1.05
C LEU A 77 -7.64 -9.80 2.13
N ILE A 78 -6.56 -9.14 1.72
CA ILE A 78 -5.60 -8.53 2.65
C ILE A 78 -6.27 -7.44 3.47
N ASN A 79 -7.14 -6.62 2.86
CA ASN A 79 -7.93 -5.62 3.57
C ASN A 79 -8.77 -6.24 4.69
N VAL A 80 -9.52 -7.31 4.38
CA VAL A 80 -10.35 -8.03 5.36
C VAL A 80 -9.51 -8.59 6.50
N ILE A 81 -8.37 -9.22 6.20
CA ILE A 81 -7.47 -9.77 7.22
C ILE A 81 -6.94 -8.66 8.14
N VAL A 82 -6.51 -7.53 7.57
CA VAL A 82 -5.97 -6.40 8.33
C VAL A 82 -7.05 -5.79 9.23
N GLN A 83 -8.26 -5.57 8.71
CA GLN A 83 -9.38 -5.07 9.50
C GLN A 83 -9.73 -6.00 10.66
N ASN A 84 -9.80 -7.32 10.41
CA ASN A 84 -10.05 -8.31 11.45
C ASN A 84 -8.95 -8.32 12.52
N ASN A 85 -7.67 -8.26 12.12
CA ASN A 85 -6.55 -8.20 13.05
C ASN A 85 -6.59 -6.93 13.93
N PHE A 86 -7.01 -5.80 13.36
CA PHE A 86 -7.11 -4.54 14.08
C PHE A 86 -8.29 -4.48 15.05
N GLU A 87 -9.45 -5.00 14.66
CA GLU A 87 -10.58 -5.13 15.59
C GLU A 87 -10.29 -6.13 16.70
N ALA A 88 -9.61 -7.25 16.41
CA ALA A 88 -9.12 -8.17 17.44
C ALA A 88 -8.16 -7.46 18.42
N LEU A 89 -7.19 -6.69 17.90
CA LEU A 89 -6.26 -5.90 18.70
C LEU A 89 -6.99 -4.91 19.62
N LYS A 90 -7.97 -4.17 19.10
CA LYS A 90 -8.79 -3.21 19.88
C LYS A 90 -9.59 -3.89 20.98
N ASN A 91 -9.92 -5.17 20.86
CA ASN A 91 -10.64 -5.92 21.88
C ASN A 91 -9.72 -6.51 22.97
N GLU A 92 -8.40 -6.45 22.83
CA GLU A 92 -7.47 -6.86 23.89
C GLU A 92 -7.52 -5.92 25.11
N SER A 93 -7.05 -6.42 26.25
CA SER A 93 -6.87 -5.63 27.48
C SER A 93 -5.55 -4.86 27.47
N PHE A 94 -5.48 -3.75 28.21
CA PHE A 94 -4.25 -2.98 28.45
C PHE A 94 -3.27 -3.68 29.42
N SER A 95 -3.15 -5.00 29.34
CA SER A 95 -2.23 -5.80 30.14
C SER A 95 -0.80 -5.64 29.60
N LYS A 96 0.18 -5.50 30.51
CA LYS A 96 1.60 -5.40 30.16
C LYS A 96 2.02 -6.56 29.24
N GLY A 97 2.61 -6.23 28.09
CA GLY A 97 3.08 -7.20 27.11
C GLY A 97 2.01 -7.72 26.13
N SER A 98 0.78 -7.21 26.20
CA SER A 98 -0.24 -7.46 25.17
C SER A 98 0.14 -6.81 23.84
N ASN A 99 -0.50 -7.24 22.74
CA ASN A 99 -0.30 -6.57 21.46
C ASN A 99 -0.88 -5.16 21.51
N LEU A 100 -1.98 -4.96 22.25
CA LEU A 100 -2.56 -3.63 22.41
C LEU A 100 -1.60 -2.67 23.11
N THR A 101 -0.95 -3.07 24.21
CA THR A 101 0.08 -2.22 24.84
C THR A 101 1.26 -1.99 23.89
N LYS A 102 1.65 -3.02 23.14
CA LYS A 102 2.72 -2.92 22.13
C LYS A 102 2.40 -1.90 21.04
N TYR A 103 1.14 -1.78 20.60
CA TYR A 103 0.70 -0.73 19.67
C TYR A 103 1.13 0.65 20.16
N PHE A 104 0.75 1.02 21.38
CA PHE A 104 1.07 2.32 21.96
C PHE A 104 2.55 2.46 22.29
N GLU A 105 3.20 1.38 22.72
CA GLU A 105 4.64 1.36 22.98
C GLU A 105 5.49 1.65 21.72
N MET A 106 5.03 1.25 20.54
CA MET A 106 5.74 1.50 19.27
C MET A 106 5.51 2.89 18.68
N LEU A 107 4.52 3.66 19.15
CA LEU A 107 4.25 5.00 18.63
C LEU A 107 5.43 5.95 18.92
N PRO A 108 5.67 6.96 18.05
CA PRO A 108 6.65 8.01 18.31
C PRO A 108 6.39 8.73 19.65
N GLU A 109 7.44 9.06 20.40
CA GLU A 109 7.32 9.69 21.72
C GLU A 109 6.55 11.02 21.72
N LEU A 110 6.62 11.77 20.62
CA LEU A 110 5.92 13.05 20.46
C LEU A 110 4.47 12.89 19.95
N SER A 111 4.00 11.66 19.72
CA SER A 111 2.62 11.41 19.32
C SER A 111 1.67 11.73 20.46
N SER A 112 0.60 12.49 20.18
CA SER A 112 -0.45 12.78 21.16
C SER A 112 -1.07 11.49 21.72
N LEU A 113 -1.18 10.45 20.90
CA LEU A 113 -1.74 9.16 21.30
C LEU A 113 -0.80 8.39 22.24
N LYS A 114 0.52 8.54 22.05
CA LYS A 114 1.54 7.98 22.98
C LYS A 114 1.50 8.69 24.33
N GLN A 115 1.39 10.02 24.34
CA GLN A 115 1.30 10.82 25.56
C GLN A 115 0.00 10.55 26.33
N ALA A 116 -1.12 10.37 25.62
CA ALA A 116 -2.38 9.95 26.22
C ALA A 116 -2.28 8.54 26.83
N TYR A 117 -1.52 7.64 26.19
CA TYR A 117 -1.26 6.31 26.74
C TYR A 117 -0.45 6.37 28.03
N GLN A 118 0.63 7.17 28.08
CA GLN A 118 1.39 7.40 29.32
C GLN A 118 0.51 7.98 30.43
N SER A 119 -0.34 8.96 30.09
CA SER A 119 -1.28 9.55 31.05
C SER A 119 -2.28 8.52 31.60
N MET A 120 -2.73 7.57 30.78
CA MET A 120 -3.60 6.47 31.21
C MET A 120 -2.90 5.50 32.17
N LEU A 121 -1.60 5.28 32.00
CA LEU A 121 -0.80 4.45 32.90
C LEU A 121 -0.58 5.12 34.27
N ASP A 122 -0.44 6.44 34.30
CA ASP A 122 -0.23 7.23 35.52
C ASP A 122 -1.53 7.52 36.30
N GLU A 123 -2.69 7.32 35.67
CA GLU A 123 -4.00 7.55 36.25
C GLU A 123 -4.31 6.55 37.39
N LYS A 124 -4.78 7.08 38.53
CA LYS A 124 -5.08 6.31 39.74
C LYS A 124 -6.57 6.09 39.93
N ASP A 125 -7.41 6.96 39.38
CA ASP A 125 -8.86 6.79 39.41
C ASP A 125 -9.30 5.78 38.35
N ALA A 126 -9.86 4.66 38.79
CA ALA A 126 -10.28 3.58 37.91
C ALA A 126 -11.34 4.02 36.87
N THR A 127 -12.24 4.93 37.25
CA THR A 127 -13.30 5.40 36.34
C THR A 127 -12.72 6.25 35.21
N THR A 128 -11.79 7.12 35.54
CA THR A 128 -11.07 7.97 34.56
C THR A 128 -10.16 7.14 33.69
N GLN A 129 -9.47 6.14 34.24
CA GLN A 129 -8.62 5.23 33.49
C GLN A 129 -9.42 4.48 32.40
N ILE A 130 -10.62 3.97 32.72
CA ILE A 130 -11.50 3.30 31.74
C ILE A 130 -11.85 4.25 30.57
N LYS A 131 -12.22 5.51 30.87
CA LYS A 131 -12.53 6.50 29.82
C LYS A 131 -11.31 6.81 28.94
N LEU A 132 -10.11 6.87 29.53
CA LEU A 132 -8.87 7.05 28.78
C LEU A 132 -8.59 5.85 27.87
N GLN A 133 -8.79 4.62 28.37
CA GLN A 133 -8.65 3.40 27.58
C GLN A 133 -9.60 3.36 26.37
N GLU A 134 -10.87 3.74 26.56
CA GLU A 134 -11.85 3.85 25.48
C GLU A 134 -11.44 4.92 24.45
N ASN A 135 -10.99 6.09 24.93
CA ASN A 135 -10.51 7.17 24.06
C ASN A 135 -9.29 6.74 23.23
N LEU A 136 -8.33 6.06 23.87
CA LEU A 136 -7.15 5.52 23.19
C LEU A 136 -7.56 4.56 22.07
N LYS A 137 -8.42 3.58 22.37
CA LYS A 137 -8.92 2.60 21.38
C LYS A 137 -9.67 3.26 20.23
N LYS A 138 -10.43 4.33 20.50
CA LYS A 138 -11.16 5.10 19.48
C LYS A 138 -10.24 5.87 18.53
N ASN A 139 -9.09 6.32 19.02
CA ASN A 139 -8.13 7.11 18.24
C ASN A 139 -6.99 6.28 17.64
N MET A 140 -7.01 4.95 17.80
CA MET A 140 -6.11 4.07 17.06
C MET A 140 -6.38 4.17 15.56
N THR A 141 -5.33 4.03 14.76
CA THR A 141 -5.43 4.05 13.30
C THR A 141 -4.75 2.82 12.70
N LEU A 142 -5.29 2.39 11.56
CA LEU A 142 -4.71 1.37 10.72
C LEU A 142 -3.57 1.95 9.90
N GLY A 143 -2.55 1.13 9.65
CA GLY A 143 -1.53 1.42 8.66
C GLY A 143 -2.09 1.22 7.25
N ASP A 144 -1.71 2.11 6.32
CA ASP A 144 -2.17 2.03 4.94
C ASP A 144 -1.60 0.82 4.21
N ILE A 145 -2.40 0.27 3.31
CA ILE A 145 -2.04 -0.81 2.40
C ILE A 145 -1.80 -0.19 1.02
N ASP A 146 -0.70 0.56 0.92
CA ASP A 146 -0.29 1.17 -0.34
C ASP A 146 0.10 0.09 -1.35
N VAL A 147 0.01 0.42 -2.64
CA VAL A 147 0.42 -0.48 -3.72
C VAL A 147 1.46 0.18 -4.61
N ASN A 148 2.32 -0.60 -5.27
CA ASN A 148 3.28 -0.09 -6.24
C ASN A 148 3.06 -0.70 -7.63
N VAL A 149 3.07 0.18 -8.63
CA VAL A 149 3.18 -0.17 -10.05
C VAL A 149 4.49 0.39 -10.61
N MET A 150 5.30 -0.47 -11.22
CA MET A 150 6.51 -0.08 -11.94
C MET A 150 6.15 0.24 -13.40
N THR A 151 6.34 1.48 -13.83
CA THR A 151 5.85 1.95 -15.14
C THR A 151 6.68 1.48 -16.33
N LYS A 152 7.92 1.04 -16.12
CA LYS A 152 8.86 0.63 -17.19
C LYS A 152 8.89 -0.86 -17.49
N LEU A 153 8.40 -1.71 -16.59
CA LEU A 153 8.38 -3.17 -16.77
C LEU A 153 7.02 -3.63 -17.31
N ASP A 154 6.48 -2.86 -18.24
CA ASP A 154 5.14 -3.04 -18.77
C ASP A 154 5.19 -3.97 -19.98
N ARG A 155 4.75 -5.23 -19.79
CA ARG A 155 4.81 -6.26 -20.83
C ARG A 155 3.52 -6.31 -21.63
N ASP A 156 3.67 -6.38 -22.95
CA ASP A 156 2.55 -6.69 -23.84
C ASP A 156 2.06 -8.12 -23.58
N ASN A 157 0.74 -8.26 -23.46
CA ASN A 157 0.08 -9.55 -23.28
C ASN A 157 -0.61 -9.98 -24.58
N TYR A 158 -0.76 -11.29 -24.77
CA TYR A 158 -1.26 -11.88 -26.02
C TYR A 158 -2.42 -12.84 -25.72
N THR A 159 -3.35 -12.95 -26.65
CA THR A 159 -4.39 -13.98 -26.61
C THR A 159 -3.78 -15.36 -26.79
N LYS A 160 -4.53 -16.42 -26.46
CA LYS A 160 -4.12 -17.83 -26.74
C LYS A 160 -3.80 -18.08 -28.22
N LYS A 161 -4.34 -17.27 -29.13
CA LYS A 161 -4.10 -17.35 -30.57
C LYS A 161 -2.82 -16.61 -31.01
N GLY A 162 -2.11 -15.97 -30.07
CA GLY A 162 -0.90 -15.18 -30.33
C GLY A 162 -1.18 -13.75 -30.79
N GLU A 163 -2.41 -13.26 -30.69
CA GLU A 163 -2.77 -11.88 -31.07
C GLU A 163 -2.47 -10.94 -29.90
N GLN A 164 -1.78 -9.82 -30.16
CA GLN A 164 -1.48 -8.84 -29.11
C GLN A 164 -2.78 -8.24 -28.56
N LEU A 165 -2.93 -8.25 -27.24
CA LEU A 165 -4.06 -7.62 -26.57
C LEU A 165 -3.92 -6.09 -26.58
N PRO A 166 -5.03 -5.34 -26.45
CA PRO A 166 -5.00 -3.91 -26.22
C PRO A 166 -4.12 -3.54 -25.02
N ILE A 167 -3.54 -2.34 -25.05
CA ILE A 167 -2.60 -1.87 -24.03
C ILE A 167 -3.16 -1.95 -22.60
N GLU A 168 -4.48 -1.84 -22.44
CA GLU A 168 -5.12 -1.98 -21.14
C GLU A 168 -4.83 -3.34 -20.48
N TYR A 169 -4.60 -4.39 -21.26
CA TYR A 169 -4.30 -5.72 -20.72
C TYR A 169 -2.83 -5.93 -20.38
N ASN A 170 -1.97 -4.93 -20.56
CA ASN A 170 -0.59 -5.02 -20.13
C ASN A 170 -0.47 -5.02 -18.59
N ASP A 171 0.72 -5.35 -18.10
CA ASP A 171 0.93 -5.60 -16.67
C ASP A 171 0.63 -4.39 -15.78
N ALA A 172 1.06 -3.20 -16.19
CA ALA A 172 0.87 -1.98 -15.39
C ALA A 172 -0.59 -1.50 -15.41
N HIS A 173 -1.26 -1.55 -16.56
CA HIS A 173 -2.67 -1.14 -16.68
C HIS A 173 -3.59 -2.14 -15.97
N ALA A 174 -3.30 -3.44 -16.06
CA ALA A 174 -4.01 -4.45 -15.28
C ALA A 174 -3.82 -4.27 -13.77
N ALA A 175 -2.62 -3.88 -13.33
CA ALA A 175 -2.37 -3.56 -11.93
C ALA A 175 -3.15 -2.33 -11.44
N VAL A 176 -3.16 -1.25 -12.23
CA VAL A 176 -3.98 -0.06 -11.94
C VAL A 176 -5.46 -0.41 -11.89
N ARG A 177 -5.99 -1.19 -12.85
CA ARG A 177 -7.38 -1.69 -12.80
C ARG A 177 -7.64 -2.50 -11.55
N GLY A 178 -6.75 -3.44 -11.24
CA GLY A 178 -6.88 -4.33 -10.10
C GLY A 178 -7.01 -3.55 -8.80
N PHE A 179 -6.17 -2.51 -8.65
CA PHE A 179 -6.22 -1.59 -7.52
C PHE A 179 -7.46 -0.69 -7.52
N ALA A 180 -7.82 -0.09 -8.66
CA ALA A 180 -8.99 0.77 -8.79
C ALA A 180 -10.29 0.03 -8.45
N LYS A 181 -10.40 -1.25 -8.85
CA LYS A 181 -11.53 -2.13 -8.53
C LYS A 181 -11.49 -2.75 -7.12
N SER A 182 -10.40 -2.57 -6.39
CA SER A 182 -10.27 -3.09 -5.01
C SER A 182 -10.96 -2.18 -3.98
N ASN A 183 -11.36 -2.76 -2.85
CA ASN A 183 -12.00 -2.06 -1.73
C ASN A 183 -11.01 -1.34 -0.79
N LEU A 184 -9.74 -1.21 -1.18
CA LEU A 184 -8.76 -0.43 -0.42
C LEU A 184 -9.08 1.07 -0.50
N THR A 185 -8.67 1.82 0.52
CA THR A 185 -8.63 3.28 0.47
C THR A 185 -7.21 3.67 0.85
N SER A 186 -6.33 3.73 -0.15
CA SER A 186 -4.88 3.84 0.05
C SER A 186 -4.20 4.44 -1.19
N GLY A 187 -2.88 4.58 -1.15
CA GLY A 187 -2.10 5.16 -2.23
C GLY A 187 -1.56 4.16 -3.25
N ILE A 188 -1.48 4.58 -4.50
CA ILE A 188 -0.66 3.94 -5.53
C ILE A 188 0.64 4.71 -5.71
N VAL A 189 1.74 4.01 -5.42
CA VAL A 189 3.11 4.45 -5.70
C VAL A 189 3.41 4.18 -7.17
N LEU A 190 3.59 5.25 -7.94
CA LEU A 190 4.06 5.18 -9.32
C LEU A 190 5.59 5.29 -9.32
N SER A 191 6.26 4.22 -9.74
CA SER A 191 7.73 4.12 -9.71
C SER A 191 8.32 3.83 -11.08
N ALA A 192 9.65 3.86 -11.18
CA ALA A 192 10.44 3.62 -12.39
C ALA A 192 10.32 4.69 -13.50
N GLY A 193 9.57 5.77 -13.31
CA GLY A 193 9.57 6.94 -14.19
C GLY A 193 8.21 7.25 -14.83
N LEU A 194 8.19 8.24 -15.71
CA LEU A 194 6.97 8.71 -16.37
C LEU A 194 6.45 7.70 -17.40
N SER A 195 5.18 7.29 -17.28
CA SER A 195 4.43 6.62 -18.34
C SER A 195 3.19 7.43 -18.70
N PRO A 196 3.22 8.24 -19.78
CA PRO A 196 2.09 9.08 -20.19
C PRO A 196 0.81 8.27 -20.48
N ARG A 197 0.97 7.04 -20.97
CA ARG A 197 -0.13 6.12 -21.27
C ARG A 197 -0.81 5.66 -19.99
N LEU A 198 -0.05 5.13 -19.02
CA LEU A 198 -0.59 4.71 -17.73
C LEU A 198 -1.21 5.89 -16.96
N TYR A 199 -0.60 7.07 -17.04
CA TYR A 199 -1.11 8.25 -16.32
C TYR A 199 -2.41 8.76 -16.95
N SER A 200 -2.55 8.63 -18.27
CA SER A 200 -3.82 8.89 -18.94
C SER A 200 -4.86 7.82 -18.60
N TYR A 201 -4.44 6.57 -18.39
CA TYR A 201 -5.33 5.48 -17.98
C TYR A 201 -5.89 5.65 -16.58
N LEU A 202 -5.10 6.19 -15.63
CA LEU A 202 -5.60 6.54 -14.30
C LEU A 202 -6.83 7.47 -14.36
N ALA A 203 -6.88 8.36 -15.35
CA ALA A 203 -7.98 9.32 -15.52
C ALA A 203 -9.31 8.65 -15.94
N ASN A 204 -9.30 7.35 -16.26
CA ASN A 204 -10.50 6.59 -16.59
C ASN A 204 -11.22 6.05 -15.33
N PHE A 205 -10.67 6.25 -14.12
CA PHE A 205 -11.27 5.74 -12.89
C PHE A 205 -11.61 6.89 -11.93
N ASP A 206 -12.89 7.02 -11.61
CA ASP A 206 -13.43 8.04 -10.71
C ASP A 206 -12.78 8.00 -9.31
N CYS A 207 -12.31 6.83 -8.88
CA CYS A 207 -11.71 6.65 -7.55
C CYS A 207 -10.40 7.44 -7.32
N PHE A 208 -9.77 7.97 -8.37
CA PHE A 208 -8.58 8.84 -8.27
C PHE A 208 -8.92 10.35 -8.25
N PHE A 209 -10.20 10.69 -8.34
CA PHE A 209 -10.68 12.07 -8.26
C PHE A 209 -11.32 12.31 -6.87
N PRO A 210 -11.32 13.57 -6.39
CA PRO A 210 -12.01 13.91 -5.16
C PRO A 210 -13.52 13.67 -5.32
N ASP A 211 -14.14 13.16 -4.25
CA ASP A 211 -15.59 13.05 -4.17
C ASP A 211 -16.26 14.40 -3.86
N GLU A 212 -17.58 14.40 -3.65
CA GLU A 212 -18.38 15.58 -3.30
C GLU A 212 -17.97 16.25 -1.97
N ASN A 213 -17.20 15.55 -1.11
CA ASN A 213 -16.65 16.05 0.15
C ASN A 213 -15.15 16.40 0.03
N GLU A 214 -14.64 16.52 -1.19
CA GLU A 214 -13.23 16.77 -1.50
C GLU A 214 -12.28 15.67 -0.98
N GLN A 215 -12.79 14.46 -0.74
CA GLN A 215 -12.00 13.34 -0.24
C GLN A 215 -11.51 12.45 -1.39
N LEU A 216 -10.24 12.03 -1.31
CA LEU A 216 -9.65 11.11 -2.26
C LEU A 216 -9.73 9.68 -1.73
N ASN A 217 -10.40 8.79 -2.47
CA ASN A 217 -10.47 7.37 -2.12
C ASN A 217 -9.16 6.64 -2.44
N LYS A 218 -8.61 6.86 -3.63
CA LYS A 218 -7.31 6.32 -4.04
C LYS A 218 -6.36 7.48 -4.29
N THR A 219 -5.24 7.49 -3.59
CA THR A 219 -4.29 8.61 -3.65
C THR A 219 -3.11 8.29 -4.56
N ILE A 220 -2.45 9.32 -5.12
CA ILE A 220 -1.28 9.14 -5.98
C ILE A 220 0.00 9.54 -5.23
N ILE A 221 0.93 8.60 -5.17
CA ILE A 221 2.26 8.79 -4.60
C ILE A 221 3.29 8.71 -5.74
N LEU A 222 4.02 9.79 -5.98
CA LEU A 222 5.07 9.82 -7.00
C LEU A 222 6.43 9.48 -6.38
N LYS A 223 7.00 8.33 -6.76
CA LYS A 223 8.37 7.97 -6.41
C LYS A 223 9.33 8.50 -7.46
N VAL A 224 10.20 9.43 -7.05
CA VAL A 224 11.04 10.23 -7.94
C VAL A 224 12.48 10.32 -7.43
N SER A 225 13.43 10.46 -8.34
CA SER A 225 14.86 10.61 -8.04
C SER A 225 15.29 12.05 -7.82
N ASP A 226 14.57 13.00 -8.40
CA ASP A 226 14.96 14.40 -8.48
C ASP A 226 13.75 15.33 -8.66
N TYR A 227 13.97 16.61 -8.38
CA TYR A 227 12.94 17.66 -8.44
C TYR A 227 12.37 17.85 -9.85
N ARG A 228 13.20 17.71 -10.90
CA ARG A 228 12.74 17.91 -12.28
C ARG A 228 11.74 16.82 -12.67
N SER A 229 12.03 15.58 -12.32
CA SER A 229 11.15 14.42 -12.51
C SER A 229 9.84 14.61 -11.75
N ALA A 230 9.90 15.05 -10.48
CA ALA A 230 8.74 15.38 -9.67
C ALA A 230 7.83 16.41 -10.37
N LEU A 231 8.43 17.52 -10.82
CA LEU A 231 7.69 18.62 -11.45
C LEU A 231 7.03 18.20 -12.76
N ILE A 232 7.73 17.44 -13.62
CA ILE A 232 7.20 17.01 -14.91
C ILE A 232 6.04 16.04 -14.71
N GLN A 233 6.22 15.03 -13.87
CA GLN A 233 5.20 14.01 -13.61
C GLN A 233 3.97 14.60 -12.91
N GLY A 234 4.19 15.45 -11.90
CA GLY A 234 3.12 16.16 -11.21
C GLY A 234 2.30 17.05 -12.14
N LYS A 235 2.97 17.83 -13.02
CA LYS A 235 2.27 18.64 -14.03
C LYS A 235 1.48 17.81 -15.02
N PHE A 236 1.98 16.62 -15.39
CA PHE A 236 1.26 15.72 -16.29
C PHE A 236 -0.05 15.23 -15.67
N LEU A 237 0.01 14.73 -14.42
CA LEU A 237 -1.17 14.26 -13.69
C LEU A 237 -2.17 15.39 -13.40
N ALA A 238 -1.67 16.58 -13.02
CA ALA A 238 -2.52 17.75 -12.80
C ALA A 238 -3.30 18.16 -14.06
N LYS A 239 -2.69 18.07 -15.26
CA LYS A 239 -3.41 18.29 -16.54
C LYS A 239 -4.52 17.29 -16.81
N LYS A 240 -4.52 16.15 -16.12
CA LYS A 240 -5.56 15.11 -16.16
C LYS A 240 -6.57 15.24 -15.02
N GLY A 241 -6.45 16.27 -14.17
CA GLY A 241 -7.28 16.44 -12.98
C GLY A 241 -6.93 15.50 -11.82
N ILE A 242 -5.80 14.79 -11.92
CA ILE A 242 -5.36 13.82 -10.91
C ILE A 242 -4.41 14.48 -9.93
N TRP A 243 -4.69 14.31 -8.64
CA TRP A 243 -3.95 14.94 -7.54
C TRP A 243 -2.82 14.04 -7.05
N VAL A 244 -1.61 14.58 -7.01
CA VAL A 244 -0.48 13.92 -6.34
C VAL A 244 -0.52 14.31 -4.87
N THR A 245 -0.73 13.33 -3.99
CA THR A 245 -0.85 13.53 -2.55
C THR A 245 0.49 13.44 -1.83
N GLU A 246 1.47 12.76 -2.41
CA GLU A 246 2.78 12.57 -1.81
C GLU A 246 3.87 12.45 -2.89
N TYR A 247 5.04 13.04 -2.63
CA TYR A 247 6.26 12.83 -3.41
C TYR A 247 7.29 12.11 -2.54
N ARG A 248 7.66 10.89 -2.92
CA ARG A 248 8.73 10.11 -2.27
C ARG A 248 10.02 10.28 -3.04
N VAL A 249 10.95 11.04 -2.48
CA VAL A 249 12.29 11.23 -3.06
C VAL A 249 13.17 10.06 -2.64
N GLU A 250 13.39 9.12 -3.56
CA GLU A 250 14.09 7.87 -3.30
C GLU A 250 15.12 7.56 -4.40
N SER A 251 16.13 6.75 -4.08
CA SER A 251 17.08 6.28 -5.09
C SER A 251 16.36 5.42 -6.15
N GLY A 252 16.80 5.54 -7.40
CA GLY A 252 16.27 4.73 -8.51
C GLY A 252 16.55 3.21 -8.37
N LEU A 253 17.38 2.80 -7.40
CA LEU A 253 17.88 1.43 -7.25
C LEU A 253 16.91 0.51 -6.50
N ASN A 254 16.09 1.09 -5.63
CA ASN A 254 15.31 0.32 -4.66
C ASN A 254 14.05 -0.35 -5.24
N CYS A 255 13.65 -0.04 -6.47
CA CYS A 255 12.38 -0.54 -7.04
C CYS A 255 12.42 -2.05 -7.38
N GLY A 256 13.58 -2.60 -7.72
CA GLY A 256 13.74 -3.99 -8.17
C GLY A 256 14.36 -4.93 -7.14
N GLY A 257 14.60 -4.48 -5.90
CA GLY A 257 15.36 -5.26 -4.91
C GLY A 257 16.87 -5.26 -5.16
N HIS A 258 17.39 -4.30 -5.93
CA HIS A 258 18.83 -4.17 -6.15
C HIS A 258 19.46 -3.43 -4.96
N ALA A 259 20.34 -4.10 -4.23
CA ALA A 259 21.14 -3.48 -3.16
C ALA A 259 22.25 -2.55 -3.71
N PHE A 260 22.57 -2.66 -5.00
CA PHE A 260 23.66 -1.94 -5.66
C PHE A 260 23.22 -1.41 -7.03
N ALA A 261 23.78 -0.27 -7.45
CA ALA A 261 23.52 0.34 -8.76
C ALA A 261 24.03 -0.49 -9.94
N THR A 262 24.93 -1.43 -9.66
CA THR A 262 25.68 -2.25 -10.61
C THR A 262 25.99 -3.60 -9.96
N ASN A 263 26.55 -4.55 -10.74
CA ASN A 263 27.10 -5.82 -10.22
C ASN A 263 28.37 -5.58 -9.39
N GLY A 264 28.26 -4.94 -8.22
CA GLY A 264 29.34 -4.88 -7.23
C GLY A 264 30.27 -3.66 -7.28
N PHE A 265 29.91 -2.54 -7.93
CA PHE A 265 30.60 -1.28 -7.69
C PHE A 265 29.87 -0.44 -6.63
N LEU A 266 30.56 -0.16 -5.52
CA LEU A 266 30.13 0.80 -4.49
C LEU A 266 29.96 2.20 -5.10
N MET A 267 28.96 2.96 -4.62
CA MET A 267 28.49 4.27 -5.10
C MET A 267 29.53 5.41 -5.25
N GLY A 268 30.83 5.17 -5.05
CA GLY A 268 31.89 6.18 -5.14
C GLY A 268 31.97 6.91 -6.50
N PRO A 269 31.86 6.24 -7.67
CA PRO A 269 32.06 6.91 -8.96
C PRO A 269 30.78 7.49 -9.59
N ILE A 270 29.61 7.32 -8.98
CA ILE A 270 28.31 7.75 -9.57
C ILE A 270 27.91 9.15 -9.08
N LEU A 271 28.71 9.75 -8.19
CA LEU A 271 28.50 11.08 -7.63
C LEU A 271 29.44 12.16 -8.22
N GLU A 272 30.18 11.85 -9.29
CA GLU A 272 30.89 12.84 -10.12
C GLU A 272 30.07 13.27 -11.34
#